data_AF-A0A1E5GU11-F1
#
_entry.id   AF-A0A1E5GU11-F1
#
_cell.length_a   1.000
_cell.length_b   1.000
_cell.length_c   1.000
_cell.angle_alpha   90.00
_cell.angle_beta   90.00
_cell.angle_gamma   90.00
#
_symmetry.space_group_name_H-M   'P 1'
#
loop_
_entity.id
_entity.type
_entity.pdbx_description
1 polymer ?
#
loop_
_entity_poly.entity_id
_entity_poly.type
_entity_poly.pdbx_seq_one_letter_code
_entity_poly.pdbx_strand_id
1 'polypeptide(L)' 'MDVKSYNEKYLGEKKPTLCPRCGISTLDKTPSRNAMSRHEQGIYICSACGTDEAMRDYSGTTLNIDQWVVTHW' A
#
# COMPACT_ATOMS: atom_id res chain seq x y z
N MET A 1 -10.94 -3.35 -7.16
CA MET A 1 -11.48 -2.29 -6.26
C MET A 1 -10.56 -1.07 -6.30
N ASP A 2 -11.03 0.17 -6.08
CA ASP A 2 -10.14 1.34 -5.95
C ASP A 2 -9.26 1.27 -4.68
N VAL A 3 -7.99 1.67 -4.80
CA VAL A 3 -6.99 1.66 -3.72
C VAL A 3 -7.42 2.53 -2.54
N LYS A 4 -7.96 3.73 -2.81
CA LYS A 4 -8.38 4.66 -1.76
C LYS A 4 -9.54 4.10 -0.96
N SER A 5 -10.58 3.67 -1.67
CA SER A 5 -11.75 3.00 -1.10
C SER A 5 -11.38 1.77 -0.26
N TYR A 6 -10.37 1.00 -0.70
CA TYR A 6 -9.85 -0.13 0.08
C TYR A 6 -9.15 0.32 1.36
N ASN A 7 -8.25 1.31 1.28
CA ASN A 7 -7.52 1.79 2.46
C ASN A 7 -8.46 2.39 3.50
N GLU A 8 -9.40 3.24 3.09
CA GLU A 8 -10.41 3.85 3.98
C GLU A 8 -11.29 2.80 4.66
N LYS A 9 -11.64 1.73 3.94
CA LYS A 9 -12.51 0.69 4.48
C LYS A 9 -11.81 -0.22 5.47
N TYR A 10 -10.58 -0.64 5.16
CA TYR A 10 -9.94 -1.76 5.87
C TYR A 10 -8.78 -1.34 6.78
N LEU A 11 -8.22 -0.13 6.63
CA LEU A 11 -7.15 0.31 7.50
C LEU A 11 -7.67 0.54 8.93
N GLY A 12 -6.96 -0.01 9.92
CA GLY A 12 -7.37 0.06 11.32
C GLY A 12 -8.44 -0.94 11.76
N GLU A 13 -8.89 -1.82 10.86
CA GLU A 13 -9.79 -2.89 11.24
C GLU A 13 -9.16 -3.92 12.19
N LYS A 14 -9.99 -4.61 12.97
CA LYS A 14 -9.53 -5.67 13.88
C LYS A 14 -9.00 -6.90 13.13
N LYS A 15 -9.53 -7.17 11.93
CA LYS A 15 -9.10 -8.27 11.06
C LYS A 15 -7.78 -7.92 10.35
N PRO A 16 -6.98 -8.92 9.96
CA PRO A 16 -5.79 -8.68 9.16
C PRO A 16 -6.16 -7.98 7.85
N THR A 17 -5.59 -6.81 7.60
CA THR A 17 -5.75 -6.07 6.36
C THR A 17 -4.50 -6.28 5.51
N LEU A 18 -4.67 -6.81 4.30
CA LEU A 18 -3.55 -7.00 3.38
C LEU A 18 -3.13 -5.67 2.77
N CYS A 19 -1.84 -5.53 2.50
CA CYS A 19 -1.27 -4.41 1.78
C CYS A 19 -1.93 -4.30 0.39
N PRO A 20 -2.51 -3.15 0.02
CA PRO A 20 -3.21 -3.01 -1.26
C PRO A 20 -2.28 -3.19 -2.47
N ARG A 21 -0.99 -2.87 -2.30
CA ARG A 21 0.00 -2.94 -3.38
C ARG A 21 0.40 -4.37 -3.71
N CYS A 22 0.85 -5.14 -2.72
CA CYS A 22 1.37 -6.50 -2.95
C CYS A 22 0.37 -7.62 -2.64
N GLY A 23 -0.67 -7.37 -1.84
CA GLY A 23 -1.61 -8.40 -1.38
C GLY A 23 -1.00 -9.49 -0.49
N ILE A 24 0.28 -9.39 -0.11
CA ILE A 24 1.01 -10.43 0.63
C ILE A 24 1.14 -10.06 2.12
N SER A 25 1.73 -8.90 2.42
CA SER A 25 1.98 -8.49 3.80
C SER A 25 0.73 -7.91 4.44
N THR A 26 0.53 -8.16 5.73
CA THR A 26 -0.50 -7.48 6.52
C THR A 26 -0.03 -6.08 6.92
N LEU A 27 -0.96 -5.14 6.98
CA LEU A 27 -0.77 -3.82 7.56
C LEU A 27 -0.97 -3.87 9.09
N ASP A 28 -0.24 -3.03 9.81
CA ASP A 28 -0.52 -2.73 11.21
C ASP A 28 -1.86 -1.99 11.32
N LYS A 29 -2.57 -2.20 12.43
CA LYS A 29 -3.85 -1.53 12.72
C LYS A 29 -3.68 -0.04 12.95
N THR A 30 -2.52 0.38 13.44
CA THR A 30 -2.18 1.79 13.63
C THR A 30 -1.57 2.31 12.33
N PRO A 31 -2.25 3.21 11.59
CA PRO A 31 -1.79 3.70 10.29
C PRO A 31 -0.35 4.22 10.29
N SER A 32 0.03 4.97 11.32
CA SER A 32 1.37 5.58 11.45
C SER A 32 2.51 4.57 11.62
N ARG A 33 2.20 3.29 11.83
CA ARG A 33 3.20 2.20 11.89
C ARG A 33 3.42 1.52 10.53
N ASN A 34 2.60 1.85 9.54
CA ASN A 34 2.75 1.42 8.16
C ASN A 34 3.54 2.47 7.35
N ALA A 35 4.03 2.07 6.18
CA ALA A 35 4.60 3.03 5.24
C ALA A 35 3.47 3.78 4.53
N MET A 36 3.64 5.08 4.32
CA MET A 36 2.77 5.85 3.43
C MET A 36 3.34 5.76 2.01
N SER A 37 2.49 5.52 1.02
CA SER A 37 2.93 5.51 -0.37
C SER A 37 3.48 6.88 -0.77
N ARG A 38 4.55 6.87 -1.57
CA ARG A 38 5.18 8.07 -2.13
C ARG A 38 4.44 8.61 -3.35
N HIS A 39 3.67 7.75 -4.02
CA HIS A 39 2.97 8.07 -5.27
C HIS A 39 1.48 8.27 -5.04
N GLU A 40 0.90 7.57 -4.07
CA GLU A 40 -0.53 7.62 -3.78
C GLU A 40 -0.81 8.32 -2.44
N GLN A 41 -1.30 9.56 -2.52
CA GLN A 41 -1.47 10.42 -1.36
C GLN A 41 -2.47 9.83 -0.35
N GLY A 42 -2.05 9.73 0.92
CA GLY A 42 -2.90 9.25 2.00
C GLY A 42 -3.12 7.73 2.01
N ILE A 43 -2.42 6.98 1.17
CA ILE A 43 -2.51 5.52 1.12
C ILE A 43 -1.41 4.88 1.96
N TYR A 44 -1.78 3.94 2.82
CA TYR A 44 -0.84 3.15 3.60
C TYR A 44 -0.57 1.79 2.97
N ILE A 45 0.70 1.41 2.92
CA ILE A 45 1.25 0.17 2.37
C ILE A 45 2.21 -0.48 3.38
N CYS A 46 2.58 -1.74 3.17
CA CYS A 46 3.53 -2.40 4.06
C CYS A 46 4.94 -1.82 3.91
N SER A 47 5.78 -1.97 4.93
CA SER A 47 7.15 -1.43 4.94
C SER A 47 7.99 -1.95 3.77
N ALA A 48 7.82 -3.22 3.38
CA ALA A 48 8.53 -3.78 2.22
C ALA A 48 8.16 -3.07 0.91
N CYS A 49 6.87 -2.80 0.69
CA CYS A 49 6.41 -2.02 -0.46
C CYS A 49 6.87 -0.56 -0.39
N GLY A 50 6.93 0.05 0.80
CA GLY A 50 7.47 1.40 0.96
C GLY A 50 8.96 1.50 0.63
N THR A 51 9.75 0.50 1.03
CA THR A 51 11.17 0.39 0.62
C THR A 51 11.30 0.17 -0.88
N ASP A 52 10.48 -0.68 -1.48
CA ASP A 52 10.50 -0.90 -2.92
C ASP A 52 10.15 0.38 -3.72
N GLU A 53 9.16 1.18 -3.28
CA GLU A 53 8.91 2.51 -3.88
C GLU A 53 10.16 3.39 -3.78
N ALA A 54 10.80 3.46 -2.62
CA ALA A 54 12.01 4.26 -2.43
C ALA A 54 13.17 3.84 -3.36
N MET A 55 13.36 2.54 -3.55
CA MET A 55 14.39 2.01 -4.44
C MET A 55 14.06 2.28 -5.92
N ARG A 56 12.78 2.17 -6.29
CA ARG A 56 12.30 2.45 -7.64
C ARG A 56 12.40 3.93 -8.00
N ASP A 57 12.12 4.82 -7.05
CA ASP A 57 12.35 6.26 -7.21
C ASP A 57 13.81 6.54 -7.53
N TYR A 58 14.70 5.93 -6.75
CA TYR A 58 16.14 6.07 -6.94
C TYR A 58 16.59 5.56 -8.32
N SER A 59 16.03 4.45 -8.81
CA SER A 59 16.34 3.90 -10.13
C SER A 59 15.56 4.52 -11.30
N GLY A 60 14.61 5.42 -11.03
CA GLY A 60 13.73 6.00 -12.06
C GLY A 60 12.71 5.01 -12.65
N THR A 61 12.38 3.92 -11.96
CA THR A 61 11.48 2.85 -12.42
C THR A 61 10.28 2.67 -11.51
N THR A 62 9.48 3.73 -11.35
CA THR A 62 8.27 3.73 -10.52
C THR A 62 7.24 2.71 -11.02
N LEU A 63 6.43 2.21 -10.09
CA LEU A 63 5.34 1.27 -10.40
C LEU A 63 4.03 2.05 -10.50
N ASN A 64 3.26 1.85 -11.57
CA ASN A 64 1.96 2.49 -11.71
C ASN A 64 0.93 1.86 -10.75
N ILE A 65 -0.02 2.66 -10.24
CA ILE A 65 -1.10 2.21 -9.36
C ILE A 65 -1.92 1.07 -9.97
N ASP A 66 -2.12 1.06 -11.28
CA ASP A 66 -2.87 0.03 -11.98
C ASP A 66 -2.23 -1.35 -11.81
N GLN A 67 -0.93 -1.42 -11.54
CA GLN A 67 -0.19 -2.67 -11.33
C GLN A 67 -0.31 -3.22 -9.90
N TRP A 68 -1.05 -2.55 -9.02
CA TRP A 68 -1.24 -3.00 -7.64
C TRP A 68 -2.20 -4.18 -7.59
N VAL A 69 -2.06 -5.03 -6.58
CA VAL A 69 -2.87 -6.25 -6.49
C VAL A 69 -4.35 -5.94 -6.24
N VAL A 70 -4.67 -4.92 -5.44
CA VAL A 70 -6.06 -4.54 -5.10
C VAL A 70 -6.88 -4.01 -6.29
N THR A 71 -6.24 -3.43 -7.30
CA THR A 71 -6.94 -2.92 -8.50
C THR A 71 -7.52 -4.07 -9.33
N HIS A 72 -7.01 -5.28 -9.13
CA HIS A 72 -7.41 -6.50 -9.80
C HIS A 72 -8.28 -7.43 -8.93
N TRP A 73 -8.74 -6.95 -7.77
CA TRP A 73 -9.71 -7.64 -6.90
C TRP A 73 -11.15 -7.24 -7.16
#